data_AF-A0A5R2N7K3-F1
#
_entry.id   AF-A0A5R2N7K3-F1
#
_cell.length_a   1.000
_cell.length_b   1.000
_cell.length_c   1.000
_cell.angle_alpha   90.00
_cell.angle_beta   90.00
_cell.angle_gamma   90.00
#
_symmetry.space_group_name_H-M   'P 1'
#
loop_
_entity.id
_entity.type
_entity.pdbx_description
1 polymer ?
#
loop_
_entity_poly.entity_id
_entity_poly.type
_entity_poly.pdbx_seq_one_letter_code
_entity_poly.pdbx_strand_id
1 'polypeptide(L)'
;ISGWERNQQITLDPNPHYAGKAPAFKQVIFKIVREMSSRRLQLENGDADLIDQVPVDQAEAMKSSAGVVIESNPSLYVVYLYLNNKKAPFDNPKVGQAISYAADYKGLVDGVMQGQAEQMRGAVPDGMWGHDPQGMQYSYDLE
;
A
#
# COMPACT_ATOMS: atom_id res chain seq x y z
N ILE A 1 -21.27 -12.17 -7.85
CA ILE A 1 -21.60 -11.44 -6.60
C ILE A 1 -22.93 -11.99 -6.14
N SER A 2 -22.95 -12.59 -4.95
CA SER A 2 -24.15 -13.19 -4.36
C SER A 2 -24.79 -12.30 -3.29
N GLY A 3 -24.04 -11.34 -2.74
CA GLY A 3 -24.56 -10.36 -1.78
C GLY A 3 -23.75 -9.07 -1.76
N TRP A 4 -24.42 -7.97 -1.45
CA TRP A 4 -23.78 -6.67 -1.23
C TRP A 4 -24.52 -5.89 -0.15
N GLU A 5 -23.79 -5.53 0.89
CA GLU A 5 -24.25 -4.66 1.96
C GLU A 5 -23.39 -3.42 1.98
N ARG A 6 -24.00 -2.28 1.65
CA ARG A 6 -23.28 -1.02 1.44
C ARG A 6 -22.43 -0.66 2.66
N ASN A 7 -21.14 -0.38 2.42
CA ASN A 7 -20.14 -0.04 3.43
C ASN A 7 -19.90 -1.13 4.50
N GLN A 8 -20.39 -2.35 4.30
CA GLN A 8 -20.22 -3.45 5.25
C GLN A 8 -19.51 -4.63 4.61
N GLN A 9 -20.08 -5.21 3.55
CA GLN A 9 -19.48 -6.38 2.92
C GLN A 9 -19.91 -6.63 1.48
N ILE A 10 -19.09 -7.39 0.75
CA ILE A 10 -19.41 -7.98 -0.55
C ILE A 10 -19.20 -9.49 -0.44
N THR A 11 -20.19 -10.27 -0.86
CA THR A 11 -20.15 -11.73 -0.89
C THR A 11 -20.06 -12.23 -2.32
N LEU A 12 -19.08 -13.09 -2.57
CA LEU A 12 -18.82 -13.72 -3.87
C LEU A 12 -18.94 -15.23 -3.75
N ASP A 13 -19.75 -15.83 -4.61
CA ASP A 13 -19.78 -17.29 -4.80
C ASP A 13 -19.00 -17.66 -6.08
N PRO A 14 -18.46 -18.89 -6.17
CA PRO A 14 -17.82 -19.42 -7.36
C PRO A 14 -18.71 -19.29 -8.60
N ASN A 15 -18.13 -18.81 -9.70
CA ASN A 15 -18.84 -18.74 -10.98
C ASN A 15 -18.95 -20.15 -11.59
N PRO A 16 -20.16 -20.73 -11.73
CA PRO A 16 -20.33 -22.08 -12.29
C PRO A 16 -20.02 -22.15 -13.80
N HIS A 17 -19.94 -21.00 -14.48
CA HIS A 17 -19.62 -20.90 -15.90
C HIS A 17 -18.14 -20.55 -16.17
N TYR A 18 -17.28 -20.54 -15.15
CA TYR A 18 -15.87 -20.30 -15.34
C TYR A 18 -15.21 -21.49 -16.03
N ALA A 19 -14.55 -21.25 -17.16
CA ALA A 19 -13.94 -22.31 -17.98
C ALA A 19 -12.63 -22.87 -17.39
N GLY A 20 -12.07 -22.23 -16.36
CA GLY A 20 -10.86 -22.67 -15.67
C GLY A 20 -11.14 -23.59 -14.50
N LYS A 21 -10.09 -23.87 -13.71
CA LYS A 21 -10.22 -24.67 -12.49
C LYS A 21 -11.11 -23.95 -11.47
N ALA A 22 -12.10 -24.67 -10.92
CA ALA A 22 -12.93 -24.16 -9.84
C ALA A 22 -12.06 -23.77 -8.61
N PRO A 23 -12.39 -22.68 -7.91
CA PRO A 23 -11.69 -22.30 -6.69
C PRO A 23 -11.84 -23.38 -5.61
N ALA A 24 -10.86 -23.49 -4.72
CA ALA A 24 -10.88 -24.44 -3.60
C ALA A 24 -11.88 -24.04 -2.49
N PHE A 25 -12.32 -22.79 -2.49
CA PHE A 25 -13.25 -22.22 -1.52
C PHE A 25 -14.65 -22.06 -2.13
N LYS A 26 -15.67 -22.15 -1.26
CA LYS A 26 -17.09 -22.05 -1.65
C LYS A 26 -17.63 -20.63 -1.66
N GLN A 27 -16.94 -19.70 -1.01
CA GLN A 27 -17.37 -18.32 -0.87
C GLN A 27 -16.18 -17.44 -0.49
N VAL A 28 -16.22 -16.17 -0.90
CA VAL A 28 -15.33 -15.11 -0.43
C VAL A 28 -16.18 -13.97 0.10
N ILE A 29 -15.87 -13.50 1.31
CA ILE A 29 -16.53 -12.33 1.91
C ILE A 29 -15.50 -11.24 2.08
N PHE A 30 -15.65 -10.15 1.34
CA PHE A 30 -14.87 -8.93 1.55
C PHE A 30 -15.57 -8.08 2.60
N LYS A 31 -15.07 -8.10 3.83
CA LYS A 31 -15.58 -7.25 4.92
C LYS A 31 -14.88 -5.90 4.94
N ILE A 32 -15.63 -4.83 5.07
CA ILE A 32 -15.11 -3.46 5.15
C ILE A 32 -14.88 -3.13 6.63
N VAL A 33 -13.62 -3.23 7.07
CA VAL A 33 -13.18 -2.88 8.42
C VAL A 33 -12.14 -1.77 8.31
N ARG A 34 -12.50 -0.57 8.80
CA ARG A 34 -11.69 0.64 8.63
C ARG A 34 -10.46 0.64 9.53
N GLU A 35 -10.66 0.29 10.79
CA GLU A 35 -9.60 0.33 11.81
C GLU A 35 -8.68 -0.87 11.69
N MET A 36 -7.38 -0.62 11.58
CA MET A 36 -6.37 -1.66 11.42
C MET A 36 -6.30 -2.56 12.66
N SER A 37 -6.41 -2.00 13.87
CA SER A 37 -6.45 -2.78 15.12
C SER A 37 -7.60 -3.80 15.12
N SER A 38 -8.78 -3.42 14.64
CA SER A 38 -9.92 -4.33 14.50
C SER A 38 -9.68 -5.42 13.45
N ARG A 39 -9.01 -5.09 12.33
CA ARG A 39 -8.62 -6.09 11.32
C ARG A 39 -7.65 -7.11 11.89
N ARG A 40 -6.62 -6.66 12.62
CA ARG A 40 -5.66 -7.53 13.31
C ARG A 40 -6.37 -8.48 14.27
N LEU A 41 -7.25 -7.97 15.12
CA LEU A 41 -7.97 -8.82 16.08
C LEU A 41 -8.83 -9.87 15.37
N GLN A 42 -9.49 -9.52 14.27
CA GLN A 42 -10.24 -10.48 13.47
C GLN A 42 -9.34 -11.57 12.86
N LEU A 43 -8.13 -11.21 12.41
CA LEU A 43 -7.15 -12.20 11.94
C LEU A 43 -6.69 -13.12 13.08
N GLU A 44 -6.30 -12.55 14.22
CA GLU A 44 -5.79 -13.31 15.38
C GLU A 44 -6.86 -14.24 15.98
N ASN A 45 -8.14 -13.85 15.93
CA ASN A 45 -9.26 -14.68 16.38
C ASN A 45 -9.73 -15.71 15.35
N GLY A 46 -9.27 -15.64 14.10
CA GLY A 46 -9.74 -16.48 13.00
C GLY A 46 -11.08 -16.05 12.38
N ASP A 47 -11.55 -14.83 12.66
CA ASP A 47 -12.74 -14.23 12.03
C ASP A 47 -12.45 -13.71 10.60
N ALA A 48 -11.16 -13.54 10.27
CA ALA A 48 -10.65 -13.19 8.95
C ALA A 48 -9.48 -14.11 8.61
N ASP A 49 -9.43 -14.63 7.38
CA ASP A 49 -8.32 -15.45 6.89
C ASP A 49 -7.15 -14.60 6.35
N LEU A 50 -7.45 -13.36 5.92
CA LEU A 50 -6.49 -12.44 5.31
C LEU A 50 -6.87 -11.00 5.63
N ILE A 51 -5.86 -10.17 5.87
CA ILE A 51 -5.96 -8.72 5.92
C ILE A 51 -4.91 -8.11 4.99
N ASP A 52 -5.22 -6.96 4.41
CA ASP A 52 -4.31 -6.22 3.52
C ASP A 52 -4.02 -4.81 4.06
N GLN A 53 -3.13 -4.09 3.37
CA GLN A 53 -2.76 -2.70 3.69
C GLN A 53 -2.35 -2.54 5.17
N VAL A 54 -1.55 -3.48 5.68
CA VAL A 54 -1.04 -3.45 7.04
C VAL A 54 0.15 -2.50 7.09
N PRO A 55 0.12 -1.44 7.92
CA PRO A 55 1.27 -0.57 8.14
C PRO A 55 2.49 -1.37 8.61
N VAL A 56 3.70 -0.95 8.22
CA VAL A 56 4.93 -1.72 8.45
C VAL A 56 5.19 -1.96 9.94
N ASP A 57 4.97 -0.94 10.78
CA ASP A 57 5.09 -1.03 12.22
C ASP A 57 4.13 -2.06 12.84
N GLN A 58 2.90 -2.13 12.32
CA GLN A 58 1.90 -3.11 12.76
C GLN A 58 2.25 -4.52 12.28
N ALA A 59 2.76 -4.65 11.06
CA ALA A 59 3.21 -5.92 10.51
C ALA A 59 4.36 -6.50 11.36
N GLU A 60 5.35 -5.69 11.75
CA GLU A 60 6.40 -6.09 12.68
C GLU A 60 5.84 -6.56 14.02
N ALA A 61 4.89 -5.81 14.60
CA ALA A 61 4.26 -6.18 15.87
C ALA A 61 3.41 -7.45 15.81
N MET A 62 3.02 -7.90 14.61
CA MET A 62 2.24 -9.12 14.38
C MET A 62 3.11 -10.34 14.07
N LYS A 63 4.41 -10.18 13.81
CA LYS A 63 5.31 -11.32 13.53
C LYS A 63 5.39 -12.34 14.66
N SER A 64 5.15 -11.91 15.89
CA SER A 64 5.12 -12.79 17.07
C SER A 64 3.74 -13.39 17.35
N SER A 65 2.70 -13.00 16.61
CA SER A 65 1.35 -13.51 16.83
C SER A 65 1.24 -14.96 16.32
N ALA A 66 0.78 -15.86 17.18
CA ALA A 66 0.61 -17.26 16.82
C ALA A 66 -0.43 -17.43 15.71
N GLY A 67 -0.11 -18.24 14.69
CA GLY A 67 -1.01 -18.51 13.57
C GLY A 67 -1.06 -17.41 12.50
N VAL A 68 -0.30 -16.33 12.65
CA VAL A 68 -0.20 -15.25 11.65
C VAL A 68 1.06 -15.44 10.82
N VAL A 69 0.91 -15.34 9.50
CA VAL A 69 2.03 -15.25 8.55
C VAL A 69 2.03 -13.86 7.94
N ILE A 70 3.18 -13.22 7.94
CA ILE A 70 3.38 -11.91 7.29
C ILE A 70 4.05 -12.16 5.95
N GLU A 71 3.32 -11.88 4.87
CA GLU A 71 3.83 -11.92 3.50
C GLU A 71 4.23 -10.49 3.08
N SER A 72 5.53 -10.26 2.88
CA SER A 72 6.07 -9.01 2.34
C SER A 72 6.72 -9.28 0.99
N ASN A 73 6.22 -8.61 -0.05
CA ASN A 73 6.68 -8.79 -1.43
C ASN A 73 6.84 -7.43 -2.10
N PRO A 74 7.76 -7.30 -3.08
CA PRO A 74 7.85 -6.11 -3.92
C PRO A 74 6.48 -5.74 -4.49
N SER A 75 6.12 -4.46 -4.36
CA SER A 75 4.82 -3.93 -4.73
C SER A 75 4.99 -2.78 -5.70
N LEU A 76 4.02 -2.61 -6.60
CA LEU A 76 3.90 -1.43 -7.47
C LEU A 76 3.19 -0.26 -6.77
N TYR A 77 3.00 -0.36 -5.45
CA TYR A 77 2.41 0.68 -4.63
C TYR A 77 3.39 1.84 -4.45
N VAL A 78 2.86 3.06 -4.60
CA VAL A 78 3.65 4.28 -4.65
C VAL A 78 3.00 5.32 -3.75
N VAL A 79 3.83 6.05 -2.99
CA VAL A 79 3.40 7.13 -2.11
C VAL A 79 3.95 8.44 -2.66
N TYR A 80 3.07 9.39 -2.96
CA TYR A 80 3.44 10.69 -3.51
C TYR A 80 2.71 11.83 -2.81
N LEU A 81 3.39 12.98 -2.75
CA LEU A 81 2.76 14.25 -2.48
C LEU A 81 2.35 14.91 -3.79
N TYR A 82 1.05 14.99 -4.06
CA TYR A 82 0.54 15.72 -5.21
C TYR A 82 0.44 17.21 -4.89
N LEU A 83 1.13 18.02 -5.71
CA LEU A 83 1.02 19.47 -5.68
C LEU A 83 0.00 19.93 -6.73
N ASN A 84 -0.91 20.81 -6.34
CA ASN A 84 -1.83 21.42 -7.28
C ASN A 84 -1.15 22.59 -7.99
N ASN A 85 -0.51 22.31 -9.12
CA ASN A 85 0.25 23.30 -9.91
C ASN A 85 -0.62 24.40 -10.57
N LYS A 86 -1.94 24.45 -10.28
CA LYS A 86 -2.84 25.55 -10.68
C LYS A 86 -3.12 26.54 -9.55
N LYS A 87 -2.55 26.32 -8.35
CA LYS A 87 -2.76 27.18 -7.19
C LYS A 87 -1.43 27.72 -6.68
N ALA A 88 -1.34 29.03 -6.50
CA ALA A 88 -0.21 29.65 -5.83
C ALA A 88 -0.03 29.09 -4.40
N PRO A 89 1.21 28.86 -3.92
CA PRO A 89 2.48 29.11 -4.64
C PRO A 89 2.98 27.92 -5.49
N PHE A 90 2.21 26.84 -5.62
CA PHE A 90 2.63 25.61 -6.32
C PHE A 90 2.58 25.69 -7.85
N ASP A 91 2.02 26.77 -8.40
CA ASP A 91 2.09 27.11 -9.82
C ASP A 91 3.50 27.55 -10.27
N ASN A 92 4.37 27.92 -9.33
CA ASN A 92 5.79 28.12 -9.58
C ASN A 92 6.56 26.79 -9.46
N PRO A 93 7.18 26.27 -10.53
CA PRO A 93 7.89 24.99 -10.49
C PRO A 93 9.04 24.95 -9.48
N LYS A 94 9.65 26.11 -9.16
CA LYS A 94 10.72 26.18 -8.14
C LYS A 94 10.22 25.83 -6.75
N VAL A 95 8.94 26.05 -6.45
CA VAL A 95 8.35 25.70 -5.15
C VAL A 95 8.24 24.19 -5.02
N GLY A 96 7.84 23.49 -6.09
CA GLY A 96 7.84 22.02 -6.11
C GLY A 96 9.24 21.43 -5.98
N GLN A 97 10.25 22.05 -6.63
CA GLN A 97 11.64 21.66 -6.46
C GLN A 97 12.13 21.86 -5.02
N ALA A 98 11.86 23.02 -4.43
CA ALA A 98 12.23 23.30 -3.04
C ALA A 98 11.60 22.31 -2.06
N ILE A 99 10.32 21.96 -2.24
CA ILE A 99 9.65 20.92 -1.43
C ILE A 99 10.31 19.55 -1.62
N SER A 100 10.72 19.22 -2.84
CA SER A 100 11.39 17.95 -3.12
C SER A 100 12.75 17.87 -2.44
N TYR A 101 13.56 18.93 -2.50
CA TYR A 101 14.85 19.00 -1.80
C TYR A 101 14.68 19.08 -0.27
N ALA A 102 13.60 19.68 0.23
CA ALA A 102 13.33 19.76 1.67
C ALA A 102 12.81 18.44 2.29
N ALA A 103 12.55 17.41 1.50
CA ALA A 103 12.06 16.13 2.00
C ALA A 103 13.22 15.23 2.45
N ASP A 104 13.20 14.79 3.71
CA ASP A 104 14.14 13.77 4.21
C ASP A 104 13.69 12.37 3.77
N TYR A 105 14.01 12.01 2.52
CA TYR A 105 13.66 10.70 1.96
C TYR A 105 14.26 9.54 2.75
N LYS A 106 15.48 9.69 3.26
CA LYS A 106 16.14 8.65 4.07
C LYS A 106 15.42 8.46 5.39
N GLY A 107 15.10 9.55 6.10
CA GLY A 107 14.32 9.50 7.34
C GLY A 107 12.93 8.92 7.14
N LEU A 108 12.27 9.21 6.01
CA LEU A 108 10.99 8.60 5.66
C LEU A 108 11.12 7.09 5.40
N VAL A 109 12.10 6.66 4.61
CA VAL A 109 12.32 5.24 4.30
C VAL A 109 12.72 4.46 5.55
N ASP A 110 13.70 4.94 6.30
CA ASP A 110 14.25 4.21 7.45
C ASP A 110 13.35 4.34 8.68
N GLY A 111 12.83 5.53 8.95
CA GLY A 111 12.10 5.85 10.18
C GLY A 111 10.61 5.52 10.12
N VAL A 112 9.95 5.78 8.98
CA VAL A 112 8.51 5.55 8.82
C VAL A 112 8.24 4.20 8.16
N MET A 113 8.93 3.92 7.06
CA MET A 113 8.74 2.68 6.30
C MET A 113 9.62 1.52 6.79
N GLN A 114 10.47 1.73 7.80
CA GLN A 114 11.35 0.72 8.39
C GLN A 114 12.19 -0.05 7.35
N GLY A 115 12.64 0.65 6.30
CA GLY A 115 13.42 0.08 5.20
C GLY A 115 12.61 -0.77 4.20
N GLN A 116 11.28 -0.86 4.33
CA GLN A 116 10.39 -1.60 3.42
C GLN A 116 9.92 -0.75 2.24
N ALA A 117 10.59 0.36 1.94
CA ALA A 117 10.30 1.22 0.80
C ALA A 117 11.60 1.71 0.16
N GLU A 118 11.50 2.17 -1.07
CA GLU A 118 12.59 2.87 -1.74
C GLU A 118 12.14 4.24 -2.22
N GLN A 119 13.10 5.17 -2.32
CA GLN A 119 12.84 6.46 -2.93
C GLN A 119 12.63 6.29 -4.43
N MET A 120 11.54 6.84 -4.93
CA MET A 120 11.22 6.79 -6.36
C MET A 120 12.17 7.67 -7.21
N ARG A 121 12.53 7.18 -8.41
CA ARG A 121 13.33 7.92 -9.42
C ARG A 121 12.49 8.67 -10.46
N GLY A 122 11.18 8.49 -10.43
CA GLY A 122 10.25 9.05 -11.41
C GLY A 122 8.84 8.55 -11.20
N ALA A 123 7.95 8.79 -12.16
CA ALA A 123 6.54 8.41 -12.06
C ALA A 123 6.30 6.89 -12.18
N VAL A 124 7.24 6.16 -12.81
CA VAL A 124 7.14 4.72 -13.03
C VAL A 124 7.93 3.98 -11.94
N PRO A 125 7.26 3.18 -11.08
CA PRO A 125 7.93 2.42 -10.03
C PRO A 125 8.82 1.32 -10.60
N ASP A 126 9.78 0.86 -9.80
CA ASP A 126 10.57 -0.33 -10.13
C ASP A 126 9.65 -1.56 -10.30
N GLY A 127 10.03 -2.46 -11.19
CA GLY A 127 9.22 -3.62 -11.60
C GLY A 127 8.20 -3.35 -12.72
N MET A 128 8.00 -2.09 -13.12
CA MET A 128 7.18 -1.75 -14.30
C MET A 128 8.02 -1.47 -15.55
N TRP A 129 7.48 -1.85 -16.71
CA TRP A 129 8.05 -1.44 -18.00
C TRP A 129 8.07 0.08 -18.11
N GLY A 130 9.22 0.64 -18.49
CA GLY A 130 9.45 2.08 -18.56
C GLY A 130 10.10 2.68 -17.31
N HIS A 131 10.39 1.88 -16.27
CA HIS A 131 11.22 2.34 -15.15
C HIS A 131 12.63 2.69 -15.64
N ASP A 132 13.13 3.85 -15.21
CA ASP A 132 14.50 4.29 -15.45
C ASP A 132 15.31 4.20 -14.13
N PRO A 133 16.17 3.17 -13.97
CA PRO A 133 16.98 3.00 -12.76
C PRO A 133 18.08 4.07 -12.63
N GLN A 134 18.35 4.85 -13.69
CA GLN A 134 19.32 5.94 -13.68
C GLN A 134 18.64 7.32 -13.62
N GLY A 135 17.31 7.35 -13.47
CA GLY A 135 16.54 8.57 -13.32
C GLY A 135 17.02 9.42 -12.14
N MET A 136 16.97 10.74 -12.34
CA MET A 136 17.35 11.74 -11.33
C MET A 136 16.52 11.54 -10.05
N GLN A 137 17.19 11.64 -8.89
CA GLN A 137 16.55 11.69 -7.58
C GLN A 137 16.91 13.00 -6.89
N TYR A 138 15.94 13.61 -6.24
CA TYR A 138 16.18 14.72 -5.33
C TYR A 138 16.91 14.19 -4.08
N SER A 139 17.98 14.88 -3.68
CA SER A 139 18.61 14.70 -2.37
C SER A 139 17.92 15.58 -1.33
N TYR A 140 18.08 15.25 -0.06
CA TYR A 140 17.72 16.18 1.01
C TYR A 140 18.76 17.32 1.05
N ASP A 141 18.33 18.56 0.77
CA ASP A 141 19.16 19.76 0.75
C ASP A 141 18.32 21.00 1.12
N LEU A 142 18.81 21.81 2.07
CA LEU A 142 18.10 22.99 2.59
C LEU A 142 18.76 24.32 2.20
N GLU A 143 19.94 24.28 1.56
CA GLU A 143 20.68 25.46 1.10
C GLU A 143 20.41 25.75 -0.39
#